data_AF-A0A105T8X2-F1
#
_entry.id   AF-A0A105T8X2-F1
#
_cell.length_a   1.000
_cell.length_b   1.000
_cell.length_c   1.000
_cell.angle_alpha   90.00
_cell.angle_beta   90.00
_cell.angle_gamma   90.00
#
_symmetry.space_group_name_H-M   'P 1'
#
loop_
_entity.id
_entity.type
_entity.pdbx_description
1 polymer ?
#
loop_
_entity_poly.entity_id
_entity_poly.type
_entity_poly.pdbx_seq_one_letter_code
_entity_poly.pdbx_strand_id
1 'polypeptide(L)'
;MSLTELQNMFLSPDLLERYGPRFIDGLLVTSKLVAISFTLGAVLGLLIALGRLSNSRFLRSFTGAYVYFFRGSPLLAQLFLLYYGLGSFKSLWQDVGLWWFFRDAWLCTLLAFTLNTAAYQAEILRGAILSVAQGQREACKALNLSRWTTFRKIVLPQSLLVAIGPLGNELILMIKASAIASLVTIYDLMGVTKMVFSRSFDFQVYLWAAVLYLLIVEVVRRTLKLIEGRLGRHLQ
;
A
#
# COMPACT_ATOMS: atom_id res chain seq x y z
N MET A 1 21.84 19.42 32.56
CA MET A 1 21.88 18.27 31.64
C MET A 1 23.02 18.50 30.67
N SER A 2 24.01 17.61 30.66
CA SER A 2 25.18 17.72 29.78
C SER A 2 24.84 17.38 28.33
N LEU A 3 25.63 17.86 27.37
CA LEU A 3 25.50 17.50 25.94
C LEU A 3 25.59 15.99 25.71
N THR A 4 26.36 15.29 26.54
CA THR A 4 26.51 13.84 26.54
C THR A 4 25.27 13.13 27.08
N GLU A 5 24.63 13.68 28.13
CA GLU A 5 23.32 13.19 28.60
C GLU A 5 22.23 13.41 27.55
N LEU A 6 22.24 14.56 26.86
CA LEU A 6 21.36 14.82 25.72
C LEU A 6 21.61 13.83 24.58
N GLN A 7 22.86 13.61 24.18
CA GLN A 7 23.21 12.63 23.14
C GLN A 7 22.80 11.21 23.54
N ASN A 8 23.13 10.77 24.76
CA ASN A 8 22.76 9.44 25.23
C ASN A 8 21.25 9.29 25.46
N MET A 9 20.52 10.40 25.63
CA MET A 9 19.05 10.44 25.68
C MET A 9 18.39 10.31 24.30
N PHE A 10 19.12 10.56 23.21
CA PHE A 10 18.58 10.50 21.84
C PHE A 10 19.25 9.44 20.94
N LEU A 11 20.47 9.02 21.24
CA LEU A 11 21.34 8.18 20.42
C LEU A 11 22.19 7.28 21.32
N SER A 12 21.62 6.22 21.88
CA SER A 12 22.38 5.17 22.59
C SER A 12 23.12 4.26 21.57
N PRO A 13 24.45 4.35 21.45
CA PRO A 13 25.21 3.56 20.47
C PRO A 13 25.11 2.05 20.74
N ASP A 14 24.98 1.66 22.01
CA ASP A 14 24.86 0.26 22.44
C ASP A 14 23.58 -0.40 21.91
N LEU A 15 22.47 0.34 21.81
CA LEU A 15 21.23 -0.19 21.24
C LEU A 15 21.35 -0.39 19.72
N LEU A 16 22.04 0.51 19.04
CA LEU A 16 22.32 0.43 17.61
C LEU A 16 23.22 -0.76 17.27
N GLU A 17 24.30 -0.96 18.02
CA GLU A 17 25.20 -2.09 17.79
C GLU A 17 24.49 -3.43 18.05
N ARG A 18 23.69 -3.50 19.11
CA ARG A 18 23.01 -4.74 19.51
C ARG A 18 21.80 -5.09 18.66
N TYR A 19 21.04 -4.09 18.18
CA TYR A 19 19.75 -4.31 17.52
C TYR A 19 19.68 -3.78 16.08
N GLY A 20 20.68 -3.02 15.61
CA GLY A 20 20.75 -2.48 14.25
C GLY A 20 20.47 -3.51 13.15
N PRO A 21 21.10 -4.70 13.16
CA PRO A 21 20.80 -5.74 12.18
C PRO A 21 19.31 -6.15 12.16
N ARG A 22 18.66 -6.23 13.32
CA ARG A 22 17.23 -6.57 13.40
C ARG A 22 16.34 -5.48 12.82
N PHE A 23 16.71 -4.21 12.98
CA PHE A 23 16.00 -3.11 12.35
C PHE A 23 16.07 -3.20 10.82
N ILE A 24 17.21 -3.61 10.27
CA ILE A 24 17.36 -3.88 8.83
C ILE A 24 16.46 -5.04 8.40
N ASP A 25 16.39 -6.13 9.16
CA ASP A 25 15.47 -7.23 8.86
C ASP A 25 14.01 -6.77 8.85
N GLY A 26 13.60 -6.01 9.87
CA GLY A 26 12.26 -5.42 9.96
C GLY A 26 11.96 -4.49 8.79
N LEU A 27 12.92 -3.66 8.38
CA LEU A 27 12.82 -2.82 7.18
C LEU A 27 12.60 -3.65 5.92
N LEU A 28 13.38 -4.72 5.72
CA LEU A 28 13.22 -5.61 4.57
C LEU A 28 11.86 -6.28 4.55
N VAL A 29 11.35 -6.71 5.71
CA VAL A 29 10.01 -7.28 5.86
C VAL A 29 8.94 -6.24 5.50
N THR A 30 9.04 -5.02 6.04
CA THR A 30 8.14 -3.91 5.71
C THR A 30 8.16 -3.61 4.20
N SER A 31 9.34 -3.45 3.60
CA SER A 31 9.49 -3.16 2.17
C SER A 31 8.93 -4.27 1.29
N LYS A 32 9.17 -5.55 1.64
CA LYS A 32 8.61 -6.70 0.91
C LYS A 32 7.08 -6.70 0.98
N LEU A 33 6.51 -6.52 2.17
CA LEU A 33 5.06 -6.53 2.36
C LEU A 33 4.39 -5.42 1.54
N VAL A 34 4.92 -4.21 1.63
CA VAL A 34 4.40 -3.04 0.89
C VAL A 34 4.58 -3.23 -0.61
N ALA A 35 5.77 -3.63 -1.09
CA ALA A 35 6.02 -3.77 -2.51
C ALA A 35 5.10 -4.82 -3.17
N ILE A 36 4.90 -5.98 -2.52
CA ILE A 36 4.05 -7.04 -3.05
C ILE A 36 2.58 -6.62 -2.98
N SER A 37 2.09 -6.16 -1.82
CA SER A 37 0.68 -5.75 -1.66
C SER A 37 0.29 -4.60 -2.58
N PHE A 38 1.16 -3.58 -2.72
CA PHE A 38 0.92 -2.44 -3.59
C PHE A 38 0.89 -2.85 -5.07
N THR A 39 1.77 -3.78 -5.49
CA THR A 39 1.82 -4.28 -6.87
C THR A 39 0.60 -5.14 -7.21
N LEU A 40 0.24 -6.08 -6.34
CA LEU A 40 -0.99 -6.87 -6.50
C LEU A 40 -2.22 -5.96 -6.47
N GLY A 41 -2.19 -4.94 -5.61
CA GLY A 41 -3.22 -3.92 -5.52
C GLY A 41 -3.35 -3.07 -6.77
N ALA A 42 -2.26 -2.81 -7.50
CA ALA A 42 -2.30 -2.10 -8.78
C ALA A 42 -2.99 -2.93 -9.87
N VAL A 43 -2.68 -4.23 -9.94
CA VAL A 43 -3.33 -5.16 -10.88
C VAL A 43 -4.82 -5.25 -10.57
N LEU A 44 -5.17 -5.53 -9.31
CA LEU A 44 -6.57 -5.65 -8.89
C LEU A 44 -7.32 -4.31 -8.99
N GLY A 45 -6.68 -3.22 -8.61
CA GLY A 45 -7.21 -1.86 -8.66
C GLY A 45 -7.54 -1.42 -10.08
N LEU A 46 -6.72 -1.77 -11.07
CA LEU A 46 -7.01 -1.52 -12.48
C LEU A 46 -8.27 -2.28 -12.93
N LEU A 47 -8.40 -3.57 -12.57
CA LEU A 47 -9.59 -4.36 -12.90
C LEU A 47 -10.86 -3.78 -12.26
N ILE A 48 -10.78 -3.36 -11.00
CA ILE A 48 -11.89 -2.71 -10.29
C ILE A 48 -12.23 -1.37 -10.95
N ALA A 49 -11.24 -0.54 -11.30
CA ALA A 49 -11.45 0.74 -11.98
C ALA A 49 -12.18 0.55 -13.32
N LEU A 50 -11.81 -0.47 -14.10
CA LEU A 50 -12.52 -0.84 -15.34
C LEU A 50 -13.96 -1.26 -15.07
N GLY A 51 -14.20 -2.06 -14.03
CA GLY A 51 -15.56 -2.44 -13.62
C GLY A 51 -16.41 -1.23 -13.20
N ARG A 52 -15.80 -0.24 -12.52
CA ARG A 52 -16.45 1.02 -12.14
C ARG A 52 -16.82 1.89 -13.34
N LEU A 53 -16.02 1.84 -14.41
CA LEU A 53 -16.24 2.56 -15.67
C LEU A 53 -17.13 1.78 -16.65
N SER A 54 -17.52 0.55 -16.32
CA SER A 54 -18.34 -0.29 -17.19
C SER A 54 -19.76 0.24 -17.36
N ASN A 55 -20.33 -0.01 -18.55
CA ASN A 55 -21.75 0.26 -18.81
C ASN A 55 -22.67 -0.73 -18.07
N SER A 56 -22.16 -1.90 -17.68
CA SER A 56 -22.92 -2.90 -16.93
C SER A 56 -23.25 -2.38 -15.53
N ARG A 57 -24.54 -2.27 -15.21
CA ARG A 57 -25.01 -1.85 -13.87
C ARG A 57 -24.52 -2.82 -12.79
N PHE A 58 -24.48 -4.12 -13.09
CA PHE A 58 -24.00 -5.15 -12.18
C PHE A 58 -22.53 -4.95 -11.81
N LEU A 59 -21.63 -4.88 -12.81
CA LEU A 59 -20.19 -4.73 -12.56
C LEU A 59 -19.88 -3.43 -11.81
N ARG A 60 -20.51 -2.33 -12.21
CA ARG A 60 -20.33 -1.01 -11.58
C ARG A 60 -20.83 -0.97 -10.14
N SER A 61 -21.93 -1.66 -9.85
CA SER A 61 -22.47 -1.78 -8.48
C SER A 61 -21.58 -2.66 -7.62
N PHE A 62 -21.16 -3.83 -8.11
CA PHE A 62 -20.31 -4.75 -7.37
C PHE A 62 -18.95 -4.14 -7.02
N THR A 63 -18.26 -3.57 -8.02
CA THR A 63 -17.00 -2.85 -7.79
C THR A 63 -17.20 -1.59 -6.95
N GLY A 64 -18.35 -0.92 -7.06
CA GLY A 64 -18.71 0.21 -6.20
C GLY A 64 -18.85 -0.19 -4.73
N ALA A 65 -19.51 -1.31 -4.45
CA ALA A 65 -19.66 -1.86 -3.10
C ALA A 65 -18.30 -2.28 -2.51
N TYR A 66 -17.45 -2.93 -3.32
CA TYR A 66 -16.07 -3.25 -2.93
C TYR A 66 -15.31 -2.00 -2.50
N VAL A 67 -15.28 -0.97 -3.35
CA VAL A 67 -14.56 0.28 -3.08
C VAL A 67 -15.11 0.97 -1.83
N TYR A 68 -16.44 1.02 -1.69
CA TYR A 68 -17.11 1.59 -0.53
C TYR A 68 -16.70 0.88 0.76
N PHE A 69 -16.72 -0.46 0.77
CA PHE A 69 -16.36 -1.24 1.95
C PHE A 69 -14.89 -1.05 2.35
N PHE A 70 -13.95 -1.23 1.40
CA PHE A 70 -12.52 -1.21 1.72
C PHE A 70 -11.97 0.18 2.02
N ARG A 71 -12.51 1.25 1.42
CA ARG A 71 -12.15 2.63 1.75
C ARG A 71 -12.93 3.19 2.93
N GLY A 72 -14.10 2.63 3.24
CA GLY A 72 -14.97 3.05 4.34
C GLY A 72 -14.66 2.38 5.67
N SER A 73 -13.83 1.33 5.69
CA SER A 73 -13.46 0.61 6.92
C SER A 73 -11.97 0.76 7.26
N PRO A 74 -11.61 0.77 8.56
CA PRO A 74 -10.21 0.84 8.98
C PRO A 74 -9.41 -0.37 8.50
N LEU A 75 -8.21 -0.13 7.94
CA LEU A 75 -7.30 -1.22 7.53
C LEU A 75 -6.96 -2.17 8.70
N LEU A 76 -6.87 -1.64 9.93
CA LEU A 76 -6.65 -2.47 11.12
C LEU A 76 -7.80 -3.47 11.34
N ALA A 77 -9.05 -3.02 11.18
CA ALA A 77 -10.21 -3.90 11.32
C ALA A 77 -10.22 -4.97 10.22
N GLN A 78 -9.89 -4.60 8.98
CA GLN A 78 -9.76 -5.54 7.86
C GLN A 78 -8.69 -6.61 8.15
N LEU A 79 -7.54 -6.20 8.70
CA LEU A 79 -6.46 -7.10 9.08
C LEU A 79 -6.90 -8.09 10.17
N PHE A 80 -7.57 -7.61 11.22
CA PHE A 80 -8.05 -8.47 12.29
C PHE A 80 -9.17 -9.42 11.83
N LEU A 81 -10.09 -8.95 10.98
CA LEU A 81 -11.12 -9.80 10.40
C LEU A 81 -10.52 -10.90 9.52
N LEU A 82 -9.50 -10.59 8.71
CA LEU A 82 -8.86 -11.58 7.86
C LEU A 82 -7.98 -12.56 8.63
N TYR A 83 -7.26 -12.12 9.65
CA TYR A 83 -6.40 -13.00 10.43
C TYR A 83 -7.16 -13.74 11.54
N TYR A 84 -7.75 -13.02 12.49
CA TYR A 84 -8.46 -13.63 13.62
C TYR A 84 -9.88 -14.08 13.25
N GLY A 85 -10.61 -13.24 12.49
CA GLY A 85 -11.99 -13.54 12.11
C GLY A 85 -12.08 -14.78 11.21
N LEU A 86 -11.42 -14.77 10.05
CA LEU A 86 -11.40 -15.93 9.16
C LEU A 86 -10.62 -17.10 9.76
N GLY A 87 -9.54 -16.84 10.51
CA GLY A 87 -8.78 -17.88 11.20
C GLY A 87 -9.59 -18.68 12.24
N SER A 88 -10.68 -18.10 12.77
CA SER A 88 -11.59 -18.79 13.69
C SER A 88 -12.38 -19.92 13.02
N PHE A 89 -12.56 -19.89 11.69
CA PHE A 89 -13.24 -20.94 10.92
C PHE A 89 -12.28 -22.07 10.49
N LYS A 90 -11.43 -22.52 11.41
CA LYS A 90 -10.38 -23.51 11.14
C LYS A 90 -10.90 -24.78 10.46
N SER A 91 -11.99 -25.38 10.96
CA SER A 91 -12.55 -26.62 10.39
C SER A 91 -12.93 -26.44 8.93
N LEU A 92 -13.69 -25.39 8.60
CA LEU A 92 -14.08 -25.06 7.23
C LEU A 92 -12.86 -24.93 6.31
N TRP A 93 -11.82 -24.21 6.74
CA TRP A 93 -10.62 -24.04 5.92
C TRP A 93 -9.79 -25.31 5.81
N GLN A 94 -9.85 -26.21 6.77
CA GLN A 94 -9.21 -27.53 6.69
C GLN A 94 -9.93 -28.42 5.68
N ASP A 95 -11.26 -28.44 5.70
CA ASP A 95 -12.08 -29.22 4.76
C ASP A 95 -11.88 -28.77 3.31
N VAL A 96 -11.75 -27.46 3.08
CA VAL A 96 -11.49 -26.87 1.75
C VAL A 96 -9.98 -26.89 1.39
N GLY A 97 -9.09 -27.33 2.29
CA GLY A 97 -7.66 -27.40 2.03
C GLY A 97 -6.92 -26.05 1.99
N LEU A 98 -7.52 -24.98 2.52
CA LEU A 98 -6.97 -23.62 2.55
C LEU A 98 -6.43 -23.20 3.94
N TRP A 99 -6.42 -24.10 4.91
CA TRP A 99 -5.93 -23.79 6.26
C TRP A 99 -4.47 -23.29 6.28
N TRP A 100 -3.63 -23.75 5.36
CA TRP A 100 -2.25 -23.27 5.22
C TRP A 100 -2.16 -21.76 4.95
N PHE A 101 -3.18 -21.18 4.31
CA PHE A 101 -3.25 -19.76 4.01
C PHE A 101 -3.75 -18.96 5.22
N PHE A 102 -4.90 -19.34 5.78
CA PHE A 102 -5.56 -18.57 6.85
C PHE A 102 -4.90 -18.70 8.23
N ARG A 103 -4.01 -19.68 8.40
CA ARG A 103 -3.17 -19.79 9.61
C ARG A 103 -1.93 -18.89 9.57
N ASP A 104 -1.55 -18.41 8.39
CA ASP A 104 -0.30 -17.68 8.18
C ASP A 104 -0.54 -16.16 8.25
N ALA A 105 0.08 -15.53 9.25
CA ALA A 105 -0.08 -14.10 9.48
C ALA A 105 0.40 -13.25 8.29
N TRP A 106 1.47 -13.66 7.61
CA TRP A 106 2.03 -12.93 6.48
C TRP A 106 1.07 -12.95 5.29
N LEU A 107 0.50 -14.11 4.95
CA LEU A 107 -0.47 -14.26 3.87
C LEU A 107 -1.77 -13.49 4.16
N CYS A 108 -2.30 -13.58 5.38
CA CYS A 108 -3.48 -12.82 5.79
C CYS A 108 -3.25 -11.30 5.73
N THR A 109 -2.06 -10.84 6.17
CA THR A 109 -1.70 -9.41 6.10
C THR A 109 -1.52 -8.95 4.67
N LEU A 110 -0.83 -9.75 3.84
CA LEU A 110 -0.66 -9.48 2.42
C LEU A 110 -2.02 -9.35 1.72
N LEU A 111 -2.96 -10.25 2.02
CA LEU A 111 -4.32 -10.20 1.49
C LEU A 111 -5.04 -8.92 1.93
N ALA A 112 -5.02 -8.61 3.24
CA ALA A 112 -5.66 -7.42 3.79
C ALA A 112 -5.16 -6.13 3.11
N PHE A 113 -3.83 -6.00 2.99
CA PHE A 113 -3.20 -4.81 2.42
C PHE A 113 -3.46 -4.72 0.93
N THR A 114 -3.39 -5.84 0.21
CA THR A 114 -3.69 -5.91 -1.23
C THR A 114 -5.12 -5.46 -1.51
N LEU A 115 -6.10 -5.98 -0.77
CA LEU A 115 -7.50 -5.64 -0.96
C LEU A 115 -7.78 -4.17 -0.63
N ASN A 116 -7.20 -3.67 0.46
CA ASN A 116 -7.32 -2.28 0.85
C ASN A 116 -6.74 -1.34 -0.20
N THR A 117 -5.45 -1.47 -0.53
CA THR A 117 -4.80 -0.56 -1.48
C THR A 117 -5.39 -0.70 -2.88
N ALA A 118 -5.86 -1.89 -3.30
CA ALA A 118 -6.60 -2.03 -4.56
C ALA A 118 -7.84 -1.13 -4.65
N ALA A 119 -8.55 -0.91 -3.53
CA ALA A 119 -9.72 -0.03 -3.51
C ALA A 119 -9.35 1.45 -3.68
N TYR A 120 -8.26 1.90 -3.03
CA TYR A 120 -7.73 3.26 -3.17
C TYR A 120 -7.17 3.48 -4.57
N GLN A 121 -6.35 2.55 -5.06
CA GLN A 121 -5.77 2.59 -6.41
C GLN A 121 -6.86 2.55 -7.49
N ALA A 122 -7.94 1.79 -7.31
CA ALA A 122 -9.06 1.77 -8.25
C ALA A 122 -9.72 3.14 -8.42
N GLU A 123 -9.92 3.88 -7.33
CA GLU A 123 -10.52 5.21 -7.39
C GLU A 123 -9.54 6.26 -7.93
N ILE A 124 -8.25 6.13 -7.62
CA ILE A 124 -7.19 6.94 -8.24
C ILE A 124 -7.19 6.74 -9.76
N LEU A 125 -7.13 5.49 -10.22
CA LEU A 125 -7.11 5.16 -11.65
C LEU A 125 -8.41 5.59 -12.35
N ARG A 126 -9.57 5.38 -11.69
CA ARG A 126 -10.86 5.86 -12.21
C ARG A 126 -10.87 7.37 -12.38
N GLY A 127 -10.37 8.11 -11.38
CA GLY A 127 -10.24 9.57 -11.44
C GLY A 127 -9.33 10.01 -12.59
N ALA A 128 -8.17 9.38 -12.73
CA ALA A 128 -7.21 9.68 -13.79
C ALA A 128 -7.72 9.33 -15.21
N ILE A 129 -8.53 8.28 -15.37
CA ILE A 129 -9.15 7.93 -16.65
C ILE A 129 -10.23 8.96 -17.04
N LEU A 130 -10.94 9.51 -16.05
CA LEU A 130 -11.98 10.52 -16.26
C LEU A 130 -11.42 11.93 -16.46
N SER A 131 -10.18 12.20 -16.03
CA SER A 131 -9.54 13.50 -16.25
C SER A 131 -9.01 13.69 -17.68
N VAL A 132 -8.93 12.64 -18.49
CA VAL A 132 -8.56 12.74 -19.91
C VAL A 132 -9.65 13.51 -20.66
N ALA A 133 -9.26 14.60 -21.34
CA ALA A 133 -10.17 15.52 -22.01
C ALA A 133 -11.17 14.81 -22.93
N GLN A 134 -12.45 15.20 -22.82
CA GLN A 134 -13.53 14.60 -23.61
C GLN A 134 -13.29 14.73 -25.13
N GLY A 135 -12.69 15.84 -25.58
CA GLY A 135 -12.33 16.07 -26.98
C GLY A 135 -11.40 15.00 -27.56
N GLN A 136 -10.52 14.38 -26.77
CA GLN A 136 -9.70 13.25 -27.22
C GLN A 136 -10.57 12.05 -27.60
N ARG A 137 -11.60 11.76 -26.80
CA ARG A 137 -12.54 10.65 -27.05
C ARG A 137 -13.42 10.95 -28.26
N GLU A 138 -13.84 12.20 -28.43
CA GLU A 138 -14.62 12.66 -29.58
C GLU A 138 -13.83 12.62 -30.89
N ALA A 139 -12.56 13.06 -30.89
CA ALA A 139 -11.66 12.96 -32.03
C ALA A 139 -11.45 11.50 -32.46
N CYS A 140 -11.25 10.59 -31.50
CA CYS A 140 -11.15 9.16 -31.79
C CYS A 140 -12.42 8.61 -32.43
N LYS A 141 -13.59 9.07 -31.98
CA LYS A 141 -14.89 8.69 -32.54
C LYS A 141 -15.05 9.23 -33.96
N ALA A 142 -14.61 10.45 -34.24
CA ALA A 142 -14.62 11.03 -35.59
C ALA A 142 -13.71 10.27 -36.57
N LEU A 143 -12.58 9.74 -36.07
CA LEU A 143 -11.67 8.87 -36.82
C LEU A 143 -12.13 7.40 -36.88
N ASN A 144 -13.34 7.08 -36.42
CA ASN A 144 -13.91 5.73 -36.37
C ASN A 144 -13.02 4.70 -35.63
N LEU A 145 -12.25 5.15 -34.63
CA LEU A 145 -11.43 4.26 -33.82
C LEU A 145 -12.32 3.45 -32.85
N SER A 146 -12.01 2.15 -32.71
CA SER A 146 -12.73 1.28 -31.78
C SER A 146 -12.54 1.75 -30.32
N ARG A 147 -13.53 1.49 -29.45
CA ARG A 147 -13.44 1.82 -28.02
C ARG A 147 -12.21 1.22 -27.34
N TRP A 148 -11.82 0.01 -27.74
CA TRP A 148 -10.63 -0.66 -27.22
C TRP A 148 -9.34 0.03 -27.68
N THR A 149 -9.26 0.41 -28.96
CA THR A 149 -8.12 1.17 -29.50
C THR A 149 -7.99 2.52 -28.79
N THR A 150 -9.09 3.27 -28.68
CA THR A 150 -9.15 4.55 -27.98
C THR A 150 -8.71 4.41 -26.52
N PHE A 151 -9.19 3.38 -25.82
CA PHE A 151 -8.79 3.16 -24.44
C PHE A 151 -7.30 2.80 -24.33
N ARG A 152 -6.86 1.72 -24.98
CA ARG A 152 -5.51 1.17 -24.81
C ARG A 152 -4.41 2.08 -25.32
N LYS A 153 -4.62 2.77 -26.44
CA LYS A 153 -3.56 3.56 -27.10
C LYS A 153 -3.57 5.04 -26.72
N ILE A 154 -4.69 5.57 -26.23
CA ILE A 154 -4.87 7.02 -26.05
C ILE A 154 -5.20 7.34 -24.60
N VAL A 155 -6.32 6.84 -24.08
CA VAL A 155 -6.79 7.18 -22.73
C VAL A 155 -5.90 6.56 -21.64
N LEU A 156 -5.59 5.26 -21.73
CA LEU A 156 -4.87 4.54 -20.70
C LEU A 156 -3.45 5.12 -20.48
N PRO A 157 -2.60 5.32 -21.51
CA PRO A 157 -1.27 5.89 -21.31
C PRO A 157 -1.29 7.28 -20.66
N GLN A 158 -2.21 8.16 -21.09
CA GLN A 158 -2.38 9.50 -20.50
C GLN A 158 -2.85 9.43 -19.05
N SER A 159 -3.83 8.59 -18.76
CA SER A 159 -4.34 8.42 -17.40
C SER A 159 -3.29 7.85 -16.45
N LEU A 160 -2.42 6.95 -16.92
CA LEU A 160 -1.34 6.39 -16.09
C LEU A 160 -0.34 7.47 -15.70
N LEU A 161 -0.03 8.42 -16.59
CA LEU A 161 0.84 9.57 -16.27
C LEU A 161 0.21 10.47 -15.20
N VAL A 162 -1.09 10.76 -15.31
CA VAL A 162 -1.83 11.54 -14.31
C VAL A 162 -1.91 10.82 -12.96
N ALA A 163 -1.99 9.49 -12.97
CA ALA A 163 -2.11 8.68 -11.76
C ALA A 163 -0.81 8.57 -10.94
N ILE A 164 0.37 8.88 -11.51
CA ILE A 164 1.67 8.66 -10.85
C ILE A 164 1.75 9.32 -9.47
N GLY A 165 1.39 10.60 -9.37
CA GLY A 165 1.49 11.32 -8.10
C GLY A 165 0.51 10.82 -7.04
N PRO A 166 -0.79 10.68 -7.35
CA PRO A 166 -1.75 10.05 -6.45
C PRO A 166 -1.37 8.62 -6.03
N LEU A 167 -0.87 7.79 -6.95
CA LEU A 167 -0.38 6.43 -6.63
C LEU A 167 0.86 6.48 -5.72
N GLY A 168 1.75 7.45 -5.94
CA GLY A 168 2.90 7.69 -5.07
C GLY A 168 2.51 8.09 -3.65
N ASN A 169 1.48 8.92 -3.51
CA ASN A 169 0.92 9.27 -2.20
C ASN A 169 0.30 8.06 -1.50
N GLU A 170 -0.42 7.21 -2.23
CA GLU A 170 -0.97 5.95 -1.72
C GLU A 170 0.16 5.00 -1.26
N LEU A 171 1.26 4.91 -2.01
CA LEU A 171 2.43 4.11 -1.61
C LEU A 171 3.03 4.61 -0.28
N ILE A 172 3.18 5.93 -0.13
CA ILE A 172 3.66 6.54 1.12
C ILE A 172 2.71 6.24 2.29
N LEU A 173 1.40 6.29 2.06
CA LEU A 173 0.40 5.94 3.06
C LEU A 173 0.51 4.46 3.44
N MET A 174 0.66 3.55 2.47
CA MET A 174 0.84 2.12 2.72
C MET A 174 2.11 1.81 3.51
N ILE A 175 3.23 2.51 3.27
CA ILE A 175 4.45 2.35 4.07
C ILE A 175 4.18 2.66 5.54
N LYS A 176 3.49 3.76 5.84
CA LYS A 176 3.14 4.14 7.22
C LYS A 176 2.13 3.17 7.83
N ALA A 177 1.09 2.83 7.06
CA ALA A 177 0.05 1.92 7.50
C ALA A 177 0.59 0.51 7.77
N SER A 178 1.69 0.11 7.12
CA SER A 178 2.28 -1.22 7.31
C SER A 178 2.71 -1.53 8.73
N ALA A 179 2.96 -0.52 9.56
CA ALA A 179 3.29 -0.67 10.97
C ALA A 179 2.24 -1.46 11.77
N ILE A 180 0.98 -1.49 11.32
CA ILE A 180 -0.08 -2.28 11.95
C ILE A 180 0.13 -3.79 11.79
N ALA A 181 0.94 -4.24 10.81
CA ALA A 181 1.28 -5.66 10.62
C ALA A 181 1.91 -6.25 11.89
N SER A 182 2.64 -5.44 12.67
CA SER A 182 3.17 -5.80 13.98
C SER A 182 2.13 -6.30 14.99
N LEU A 183 0.85 -6.02 14.77
CA LEU A 183 -0.25 -6.44 15.65
C LEU A 183 -0.73 -7.88 15.41
N VAL A 184 -0.29 -8.51 14.32
CA VAL A 184 -0.61 -9.89 13.98
C VAL A 184 0.66 -10.75 13.89
N THR A 185 1.60 -10.55 14.80
CA THR A 185 2.84 -11.36 14.94
C THR A 185 3.86 -11.25 13.81
N ILE A 186 3.74 -10.23 12.95
CA ILE A 186 4.76 -9.94 11.93
C ILE A 186 5.87 -9.09 12.55
N TYR A 187 7.12 -9.55 12.40
CA TYR A 187 8.31 -8.79 12.77
C TYR A 187 8.73 -7.85 11.64
N ASP A 188 7.85 -6.91 11.29
CA ASP A 188 8.17 -5.77 10.44
C ASP A 188 8.99 -4.73 11.24
N LEU A 189 9.28 -3.55 10.67
CA LEU A 189 10.02 -2.50 11.38
C LEU A 189 9.41 -2.19 12.76
N MET A 190 8.08 -2.02 12.84
CA MET A 190 7.39 -1.78 14.09
C MET A 190 7.37 -3.02 15.01
N GLY A 191 7.25 -4.23 14.45
CA GLY A 191 7.33 -5.48 15.20
C GLY A 191 8.69 -5.68 15.88
N VAL A 192 9.78 -5.38 15.17
CA VAL A 192 11.13 -5.38 15.74
C VAL A 192 11.25 -4.33 16.83
N THR A 193 10.73 -3.12 16.59
CA THR A 193 10.74 -2.01 17.57
C THR A 193 10.07 -2.44 18.88
N LYS A 194 8.87 -3.03 18.81
CA LYS A 194 8.15 -3.55 19.99
C LYS A 194 8.92 -4.66 20.70
N MET A 195 9.55 -5.55 19.95
CA MET A 195 10.35 -6.65 20.51
C MET A 195 11.62 -6.18 21.21
N VAL A 196 12.27 -5.14 20.69
CA VAL A 196 13.44 -4.53 21.35
C VAL A 196 12.99 -3.77 22.60
N PHE A 197 11.92 -2.96 22.49
CA PHE A 197 11.37 -2.22 23.61
C PHE A 197 10.93 -3.15 24.77
N SER A 198 10.31 -4.30 24.49
CA SER A 198 9.90 -5.22 25.56
C SER A 198 11.07 -5.87 26.30
N ARG A 199 12.29 -5.78 25.76
CA ARG A 199 13.52 -6.30 26.38
C ARG A 199 14.36 -5.22 27.05
N SER A 200 14.41 -4.02 26.45
CA SER A 200 15.23 -2.90 26.97
C SER A 200 14.45 -1.94 27.86
N PHE A 201 13.12 -1.86 27.70
CA PHE A 201 12.25 -0.81 28.25
C PHE A 201 12.69 0.63 27.89
N ASP A 202 13.49 0.79 26.84
CA ASP A 202 14.02 2.08 26.39
C ASP A 202 13.15 2.68 25.28
N PHE A 203 12.54 3.84 25.55
CA PHE A 203 11.67 4.52 24.59
C PHE A 203 12.41 5.01 23.33
N GLN A 204 13.73 5.20 23.39
CA GLN A 204 14.55 5.65 22.25
C GLN A 204 14.42 4.73 21.03
N VAL A 205 14.11 3.46 21.26
CA VAL A 205 13.83 2.47 20.20
C VAL A 205 12.71 2.94 19.27
N TYR A 206 11.68 3.62 19.80
CA TYR A 206 10.61 4.20 18.97
C TYR A 206 11.04 5.45 18.21
N LEU A 207 11.96 6.26 18.76
CA LEU A 207 12.55 7.38 18.02
C LEU A 207 13.33 6.87 16.81
N TRP A 208 14.12 5.82 16.98
CA TRP A 208 14.82 5.16 15.88
C TRP A 208 13.87 4.65 14.81
N ALA A 209 12.82 3.94 15.22
CA ALA A 209 11.79 3.48 14.28
C ALA A 209 11.16 4.65 13.51
N ALA A 210 10.83 5.75 14.18
CA ALA A 210 10.26 6.94 13.55
C ALA A 210 11.21 7.56 12.52
N VAL A 211 12.51 7.69 12.85
CA VAL A 211 13.54 8.16 11.91
C VAL A 211 13.64 7.22 10.71
N LEU A 212 13.66 5.90 10.92
CA LEU A 212 13.72 4.93 9.83
C LEU A 212 12.49 4.99 8.91
N TYR A 213 11.27 5.07 9.47
CA TYR A 213 10.06 5.29 8.66
C TYR A 213 10.13 6.60 7.88
N LEU A 214 10.61 7.69 8.49
CA LEU A 214 10.78 8.99 7.83
C LEU A 214 11.76 8.87 6.67
N LEU A 215 12.91 8.22 6.86
CA LEU A 215 13.92 8.00 5.82
C LEU A 215 13.35 7.21 4.64
N ILE A 216 12.63 6.11 4.88
CA ILE A 216 11.98 5.34 3.80
C ILE A 216 11.00 6.24 3.02
N VAL A 217 10.13 6.96 3.73
CA VAL A 217 9.13 7.84 3.11
C VAL A 217 9.81 8.94 2.29
N GLU A 218 10.89 9.52 2.79
CA GLU A 218 11.62 10.58 2.09
C GLU A 218 12.35 10.06 0.84
N VAL A 219 12.94 8.86 0.90
CA VAL A 219 13.54 8.20 -0.26
C VAL A 219 12.48 7.95 -1.35
N VAL A 220 11.33 7.41 -0.96
CA VAL A 220 10.21 7.15 -1.89
C VAL A 220 9.69 8.46 -2.47
N ARG A 221 9.46 9.47 -1.64
CA ARG A 221 9.00 10.80 -2.06
C ARG A 221 9.96 11.46 -3.06
N ARG A 222 11.26 11.43 -2.81
CA ARG A 222 12.27 11.99 -3.74
C ARG A 222 12.28 11.24 -5.06
N THR A 223 12.20 9.91 -4.99
CA THR A 223 12.14 9.06 -6.19
C THR A 223 10.91 9.39 -7.03
N LEU A 224 9.74 9.53 -6.39
CA LEU A 224 8.50 9.92 -7.05
C LEU A 224 8.60 11.31 -7.70
N LYS A 225 9.15 12.31 -6.99
CA LYS A 225 9.37 13.65 -7.56
C LYS A 225 10.28 13.62 -8.79
N LEU A 226 11.32 12.79 -8.78
CA LEU A 226 12.21 12.62 -9.94
C LEU A 226 11.49 11.97 -11.12
N ILE A 227 10.67 10.95 -10.86
CA ILE A 227 9.85 10.28 -11.88
C ILE A 227 8.82 11.25 -12.47
N GLU A 228 8.09 11.98 -11.63
CA GLU A 228 7.14 13.01 -12.03
C GLU A 228 7.81 14.12 -12.86
N GLY A 229 8.97 14.63 -12.42
CA GLY A 229 9.70 15.66 -13.15
C GLY A 229 10.19 15.21 -14.53
N ARG A 230 10.48 13.91 -14.70
CA ARG A 230 10.87 13.34 -16.01
C ARG A 230 9.67 13.13 -16.93
N LEU A 231 8.56 12.62 -16.39
CA LEU A 231 7.37 12.24 -17.16
C LEU A 231 6.41 13.41 -17.41
N GLY A 232 6.34 14.37 -16.48
CA GLY A 232 5.44 15.52 -16.48
C GLY A 232 5.87 16.70 -17.37
N ARG A 233 7.04 16.61 -18.02
CA ARG A 233 7.53 17.64 -18.97
C ARG A 233 6.58 17.94 -20.14
N HIS A 234 5.60 17.08 -20.41
CA HIS A 234 4.66 17.19 -21.52
C HIS A 234 3.21 17.49 -21.07
N LEU A 235 2.96 17.64 -19.76
CA LEU A 235 1.64 17.89 -19.18
C LEU A 235 1.45 19.33 -18.67
N GLN A 236 2.50 20.15 -18.68
CA GLN A 236 2.50 21.59 -18.35
C GLN A 236 2.56 22.41 -19.64
#